data_AF-A0A352B6S5-F1
#
_entry.id   AF-A0A352B6S5-F1
#
_cell.length_a   1.000
_cell.length_b   1.000
_cell.length_c   1.000
_cell.angle_alpha   90.00
_cell.angle_beta   90.00
_cell.angle_gamma   90.00
#
_symmetry.space_group_name_H-M   'P 1'
#
loop_
_entity.id
_entity.type
_entity.pdbx_description
1 polymer ?
#
loop_
_entity_poly.entity_id
_entity_poly.type
_entity_poly.pdbx_seq_one_letter_code
_entity_poly.pdbx_strand_id
1 'polypeptide(L)'
;MAEQDHLAVVWTRAGGTPVRMGSLYVSDTEARFQYTEPFVDAHLPGLSLLYPPRLFGLRPVVYRRAGRLHPRFQALLPPAGRHAFLRHLLLAALRARGVTPAPGFAEEWALLLLAGHGGIGHVDCFADDAAAAAWYAETRPAPLVEVGPRMGATLRDLVAWLDADAAPLLHLLGPTPTVGGAVPKLLVAIPQGGWSGEVAMPSRGAATGERIEVVLKLERTVVYPGLVELEAMALAVHRDAGFAVPRFWVAEVAGLPALAVERFDRDLAGNPIPLESWFTLLAGGARDIATPYDGSLERIGRALDTPRLTLVDDPREAKRHLFLRLVMALLTGNGDLHLDNLALLGGDRGAGGGARFSPVYDPTPMRAYSLHDLLTPLPFGDYGQQVAGQERPVGLAAA
;
A
#
# COMPACT_ATOMS: atom_id res chain seq x y z
N MET A 1 20.65 -19.35 -23.62
CA MET A 1 21.52 -18.26 -23.12
C MET A 1 21.33 -18.22 -21.61
N ALA A 2 22.40 -18.11 -20.82
CA ALA A 2 22.24 -17.98 -19.38
C ALA A 2 21.43 -16.71 -19.10
N GLU A 3 20.25 -16.89 -18.53
CA GLU A 3 19.30 -15.83 -18.24
C GLU A 3 19.91 -14.95 -17.16
N GLN A 4 20.13 -13.68 -17.47
CA GLN A 4 20.80 -12.74 -16.58
C GLN A 4 19.80 -12.30 -15.51
N ASP A 5 20.11 -12.58 -14.25
CA ASP A 5 19.31 -12.12 -13.11
C ASP A 5 19.11 -10.60 -13.20
N HIS A 6 17.87 -10.16 -12.96
CA HIS A 6 17.58 -8.74 -12.78
C HIS A 6 18.04 -8.31 -11.38
N LEU A 7 18.79 -7.22 -11.31
CA LEU A 7 19.36 -6.69 -10.07
C LEU A 7 18.70 -5.36 -9.70
N ALA A 8 18.34 -5.23 -8.44
CA ALA A 8 17.93 -3.98 -7.81
C ALA A 8 18.54 -3.87 -6.41
N VAL A 9 18.54 -2.65 -5.86
CA VAL A 9 18.92 -2.39 -4.47
C VAL A 9 17.71 -1.94 -3.66
N VAL A 10 17.66 -2.36 -2.41
CA VAL A 10 16.59 -1.98 -1.48
C VAL A 10 17.18 -1.09 -0.42
N TRP A 11 16.51 0.02 -0.16
CA TRP A 11 16.91 1.05 0.80
C TRP A 11 15.75 1.35 1.74
N THR A 12 16.07 2.01 2.84
CA THR A 12 15.07 2.55 3.77
C THR A 12 15.58 3.80 4.47
N ARG A 13 14.64 4.64 4.91
CA ARG A 13 14.89 5.79 5.79
C ARG A 13 14.19 5.65 7.14
N ALA A 14 13.77 4.44 7.53
CA ALA A 14 13.03 4.21 8.77
C ALA A 14 13.79 4.65 10.04
N GLY A 15 15.12 4.68 10.00
CA GLY A 15 15.99 5.18 11.06
C GLY A 15 16.28 6.69 11.02
N GLY A 16 15.59 7.45 10.17
CA GLY A 16 15.83 8.89 9.96
C GLY A 16 16.86 9.20 8.87
N THR A 17 17.91 8.39 8.78
CA THR A 17 18.94 8.47 7.72
C THR A 17 18.71 7.39 6.66
N PRO A 18 18.84 7.70 5.36
CA PRO A 18 18.79 6.69 4.30
C PRO A 18 19.92 5.68 4.43
N VAL A 19 19.60 4.39 4.32
CA VAL A 19 20.56 3.30 4.41
C VAL A 19 20.21 2.19 3.42
N ARG A 20 21.23 1.60 2.81
CA ARG A 20 21.09 0.42 1.96
C ARG A 20 20.74 -0.80 2.80
N MET A 21 19.53 -1.31 2.61
CA MET A 21 19.02 -2.49 3.28
C MET A 21 19.64 -3.77 2.70
N GLY A 22 19.70 -3.88 1.38
CA GLY A 22 20.08 -5.12 0.73
C GLY A 22 20.06 -5.06 -0.79
N SER A 23 20.27 -6.23 -1.39
CA SER A 23 20.20 -6.45 -2.83
C SER A 23 19.07 -7.42 -3.16
N LEU A 24 18.37 -7.15 -4.25
CA LEU A 24 17.33 -8.02 -4.82
C LEU A 24 17.82 -8.58 -6.15
N TYR A 25 17.83 -9.90 -6.26
CA TYR A 25 18.13 -10.65 -7.48
C TYR A 25 16.86 -11.38 -7.93
N VAL A 26 16.44 -11.17 -9.17
CA VAL A 26 15.23 -11.81 -9.71
C VAL A 26 15.57 -12.56 -10.99
N SER A 27 15.48 -13.89 -10.93
CA SER A 27 15.50 -14.78 -12.08
C SER A 27 14.07 -15.09 -12.53
N ASP A 28 13.89 -15.96 -13.52
CA ASP A 28 12.57 -16.42 -13.95
C ASP A 28 11.87 -17.30 -12.91
N THR A 29 12.63 -17.97 -12.05
CA THR A 29 12.12 -18.98 -11.11
C THR A 29 12.15 -18.53 -9.65
N GLU A 30 13.03 -17.58 -9.30
CA GLU A 30 13.22 -17.14 -7.92
C GLU A 30 13.46 -15.63 -7.82
N ALA A 31 12.97 -15.04 -6.73
CA ALA A 31 13.40 -13.74 -6.23
C ALA A 31 14.19 -13.97 -4.94
N ARG A 32 15.40 -13.42 -4.87
CA ARG A 32 16.32 -13.56 -3.74
C ARG A 32 16.66 -12.19 -3.21
N PHE A 33 16.35 -11.95 -1.94
CA PHE A 33 16.73 -10.73 -1.26
C PHE A 33 17.76 -11.03 -0.19
N GLN A 34 18.84 -10.24 -0.12
CA GLN A 34 19.90 -10.41 0.86
C GLN A 34 20.20 -9.08 1.55
N TYR A 35 20.20 -9.09 2.89
CA TYR A 35 20.62 -7.94 3.69
C TYR A 35 22.12 -7.66 3.53
N THR A 36 22.50 -6.38 3.65
CA THR A 36 23.91 -6.01 3.81
C THR A 36 24.36 -6.22 5.25
N GLU A 37 25.65 -6.49 5.46
CA GLU A 37 26.24 -6.60 6.80
C GLU A 37 26.04 -5.33 7.63
N PRO A 38 26.29 -4.10 7.12
CA PRO A 38 25.99 -2.87 7.86
C PRO A 38 24.51 -2.73 8.28
N PHE A 39 23.57 -3.25 7.49
CA PHE A 39 22.15 -3.14 7.80
C PHE A 39 21.72 -4.10 8.92
N VAL A 40 22.29 -5.31 8.96
CA VAL A 40 22.02 -6.27 10.04
C VAL A 40 22.40 -5.67 11.39
N ASP A 41 23.51 -4.92 11.44
CA ASP A 41 24.01 -4.26 12.65
C ASP A 41 23.24 -2.96 13.00
N ALA A 42 22.45 -2.42 12.08
CA ALA A 42 21.72 -1.16 12.28
C ALA A 42 20.49 -1.30 13.20
N HIS A 43 20.05 -2.53 13.51
CA HIS A 43 18.86 -2.81 14.32
C HIS A 43 17.60 -2.10 13.82
N LEU A 44 17.49 -1.97 12.48
CA LEU A 44 16.37 -1.35 11.80
C LEU A 44 15.34 -2.39 11.32
N PRO A 45 14.10 -1.98 11.05
CA PRO A 45 13.09 -2.84 10.45
C PRO A 45 13.56 -3.41 9.09
N GLY A 46 13.34 -4.72 8.88
CA GLY A 46 13.72 -5.41 7.64
C GLY A 46 12.75 -5.22 6.48
N LEU A 47 12.93 -6.02 5.42
CA LEU A 47 12.08 -6.03 4.23
C LEU A 47 10.60 -6.35 4.54
N SER A 48 10.38 -7.22 5.52
CA SER A 48 9.08 -7.70 5.99
C SER A 48 9.19 -8.08 7.46
N LEU A 49 8.07 -8.00 8.17
CA LEU A 49 7.93 -8.55 9.52
C LEU A 49 8.25 -10.06 9.57
N LEU A 50 8.11 -10.78 8.44
CA LEU A 50 8.47 -12.19 8.30
C LEU A 50 9.98 -12.46 8.29
N TYR A 51 10.76 -11.47 7.87
CA TYR A 51 12.20 -11.65 7.60
C TYR A 51 13.04 -10.66 8.41
N PRO A 52 12.89 -10.58 9.74
CA PRO A 52 13.59 -9.57 10.52
C PRO A 52 15.12 -9.77 10.42
N PRO A 53 15.92 -8.70 10.27
CA PRO A 53 17.37 -8.82 10.06
C PRO A 53 18.07 -9.60 11.19
N ARG A 54 17.64 -9.41 12.44
CA ARG A 54 18.16 -10.12 13.61
C ARG A 54 18.05 -11.65 13.54
N LEU A 55 17.05 -12.16 12.81
CA LEU A 55 16.86 -13.61 12.64
C LEU A 55 17.52 -14.11 11.36
N PHE A 56 17.41 -13.35 10.26
CA PHE A 56 17.92 -13.80 8.96
C PHE A 56 19.42 -13.60 8.79
N GLY A 57 19.97 -12.51 9.35
CA GLY A 57 21.35 -12.09 9.12
C GLY A 57 21.62 -11.92 7.63
N LEU A 58 22.72 -12.50 7.16
CA LEU A 58 23.12 -12.47 5.74
C LEU A 58 22.50 -13.59 4.89
N ARG A 59 21.62 -14.43 5.46
CA ARG A 59 20.98 -15.51 4.71
C ARG A 59 19.98 -14.91 3.71
N PRO A 60 20.01 -15.33 2.43
CA PRO A 60 19.07 -14.80 1.45
C PRO A 60 17.64 -15.26 1.77
N VAL A 61 16.71 -14.33 1.71
CA VAL A 61 15.27 -14.60 1.63
C VAL A 61 14.99 -15.07 0.22
N VAL A 62 14.62 -16.34 0.06
CA VAL A 62 14.34 -16.95 -1.25
C VAL A 62 12.84 -17.13 -1.41
N TYR A 63 12.30 -16.53 -2.47
CA TYR A 63 10.90 -16.68 -2.86
C TYR A 63 10.82 -17.31 -4.24
N ARG A 64 10.21 -18.49 -4.33
CA ARG A 64 9.97 -19.12 -5.63
C ARG A 64 8.80 -18.42 -6.31
N ARG A 65 9.02 -17.91 -7.52
CA ARG A 65 8.00 -17.19 -8.28
C ARG A 65 7.41 -18.06 -9.39
N ALA A 66 6.15 -17.79 -9.67
CA ALA A 66 5.46 -18.22 -10.89
C ALA A 66 5.15 -16.97 -11.72
N GLY A 67 6.19 -16.26 -12.18
CA GLY A 67 6.05 -15.04 -12.97
C GLY A 67 5.77 -13.75 -12.18
N ARG A 68 5.45 -13.81 -10.87
CA ARG A 68 5.20 -12.61 -10.03
C ARG A 68 6.38 -12.26 -9.13
N LEU A 69 6.51 -11.00 -8.76
CA LEU A 69 7.47 -10.55 -7.73
C LEU A 69 7.09 -11.10 -6.34
N HIS A 70 8.05 -11.06 -5.42
CA HIS A 70 7.76 -11.29 -4.00
C HIS A 70 6.66 -10.30 -3.52
N PRO A 71 5.69 -10.73 -2.69
CA PRO A 71 4.54 -9.90 -2.32
C PRO A 71 4.89 -8.51 -1.78
N ARG A 72 6.01 -8.36 -1.07
CA ARG A 72 6.49 -7.05 -0.63
C ARG A 72 6.81 -6.08 -1.76
N PHE A 73 7.45 -6.53 -2.83
CA PHE A 73 7.72 -5.67 -3.98
C PHE A 73 6.48 -5.50 -4.84
N GLN A 74 5.59 -6.51 -4.88
CA GLN A 74 4.30 -6.36 -5.55
C GLN A 74 3.42 -5.29 -4.90
N ALA A 75 3.48 -5.12 -3.58
CA ALA A 75 2.77 -4.04 -2.88
C ALA A 75 3.31 -2.63 -3.21
N LEU A 76 4.52 -2.54 -3.78
CA LEU A 76 5.10 -1.29 -4.29
C LEU A 76 4.72 -1.02 -5.75
N LEU A 77 3.80 -1.81 -6.33
CA LEU A 77 3.30 -1.61 -7.68
C LEU A 77 1.84 -1.18 -7.64
N PRO A 78 1.41 -0.31 -8.57
CA PRO A 78 -0.02 -0.10 -8.77
C PRO A 78 -0.65 -1.42 -9.27
N PRO A 79 -1.89 -1.74 -8.86
CA PRO A 79 -2.54 -2.96 -9.29
C PRO A 79 -2.61 -3.06 -10.82
N ALA A 80 -2.56 -4.28 -11.33
CA ALA A 80 -2.78 -4.53 -12.74
C ALA A 80 -4.29 -4.42 -13.08
N GLY A 81 -4.60 -4.01 -14.30
CA GLY A 81 -5.97 -4.06 -14.83
C GLY A 81 -6.35 -2.83 -15.63
N ARG A 82 -7.40 -2.99 -16.45
CA ARG A 82 -7.93 -1.97 -17.37
C ARG A 82 -8.44 -0.68 -16.72
N HIS A 83 -8.52 -0.65 -15.39
CA HIS A 83 -9.02 0.49 -14.63
C HIS A 83 -7.95 1.08 -13.67
N ALA A 84 -6.69 0.63 -13.79
CA ALA A 84 -5.63 0.99 -12.86
C ALA A 84 -5.00 2.36 -13.18
N PHE A 85 -5.70 3.43 -12.80
CA PHE A 85 -5.30 4.83 -12.99
C PHE A 85 -3.80 5.08 -12.81
N LEU A 86 -3.23 4.71 -11.66
CA LEU A 86 -1.84 4.98 -11.37
C LEU A 86 -0.87 4.17 -12.25
N ARG A 87 -1.26 2.95 -12.65
CA ARG A 87 -0.45 2.13 -13.58
C ARG A 87 -0.37 2.79 -14.95
N HIS A 88 -1.50 3.25 -15.49
CA HIS A 88 -1.53 3.95 -16.79
C HIS A 88 -0.68 5.22 -16.76
N LEU A 89 -0.76 6.00 -15.67
CA LEU A 89 0.07 7.19 -15.45
C LEU A 89 1.57 6.86 -15.48
N LEU A 90 2.00 5.82 -14.77
CA LEU A 90 3.41 5.43 -14.72
C LEU A 90 3.91 4.82 -16.04
N LEU A 91 3.07 4.08 -16.77
CA LEU A 91 3.40 3.60 -18.11
C LEU A 91 3.53 4.75 -19.12
N ALA A 92 2.71 5.80 -19.01
CA ALA A 92 2.89 7.02 -19.78
C ALA A 92 4.23 7.72 -19.45
N ALA A 93 4.62 7.75 -18.18
CA ALA A 93 5.92 8.30 -17.76
C ALA A 93 7.10 7.50 -18.33
N LEU A 94 7.01 6.16 -18.38
CA LEU A 94 8.02 5.32 -19.04
C LEU A 94 8.10 5.62 -20.55
N ARG A 95 6.95 5.70 -21.23
CA ARG A 95 6.88 6.03 -22.67
C ARG A 95 7.52 7.38 -22.99
N ALA A 96 7.26 8.40 -22.17
CA ALA A 96 7.87 9.72 -22.32
C ALA A 96 9.41 9.70 -22.17
N ARG A 97 9.96 8.68 -21.49
CA ARG A 97 11.40 8.42 -21.38
C ARG A 97 11.94 7.46 -22.45
N GLY A 98 11.12 7.10 -23.45
CA GLY A 98 11.50 6.15 -24.50
C GLY A 98 11.51 4.69 -24.06
N VAL A 99 10.86 4.35 -22.94
CA VAL A 99 10.82 2.98 -22.39
C VAL A 99 9.40 2.40 -22.57
N THR A 100 9.29 1.30 -23.32
CA THR A 100 8.05 0.55 -23.54
C THR A 100 8.26 -0.92 -23.21
N PRO A 101 8.14 -1.31 -21.93
CA PRO A 101 8.34 -2.70 -21.53
C PRO A 101 7.20 -3.59 -22.04
N ALA A 102 7.48 -4.86 -22.28
CA ALA A 102 6.46 -5.85 -22.63
C ALA A 102 5.55 -6.15 -21.42
N PRO A 103 4.24 -6.38 -21.61
CA PRO A 103 3.33 -6.75 -20.53
C PRO A 103 3.83 -7.96 -19.72
N GLY A 104 3.52 -7.99 -18.42
CA GLY A 104 3.98 -9.01 -17.49
C GLY A 104 5.20 -8.56 -16.69
N PHE A 105 6.19 -9.44 -16.53
CA PHE A 105 7.31 -9.17 -15.61
C PHE A 105 8.15 -7.96 -16.02
N ALA A 106 8.47 -7.78 -17.31
CA ALA A 106 9.27 -6.65 -17.76
C ALA A 106 8.58 -5.31 -17.43
N GLU A 107 7.25 -5.24 -17.57
CA GLU A 107 6.44 -4.10 -17.18
C GLU A 107 6.46 -3.87 -15.67
N GLU A 108 6.21 -4.91 -14.86
CA GLU A 108 6.27 -4.82 -13.40
C GLU A 108 7.64 -4.39 -12.89
N TRP A 109 8.71 -4.93 -13.48
CA TRP A 109 10.08 -4.58 -13.15
C TRP A 109 10.38 -3.10 -13.46
N ALA A 110 10.04 -2.65 -14.66
CA ALA A 110 10.24 -1.25 -15.05
C ALA A 110 9.45 -0.27 -14.15
N LEU A 111 8.22 -0.63 -13.77
CA LEU A 111 7.40 0.16 -12.84
C LEU A 111 7.99 0.17 -11.43
N LEU A 112 8.53 -0.96 -10.94
CA LEU A 112 9.19 -1.05 -9.64
C LEU A 112 10.41 -0.12 -9.59
N LEU A 113 11.24 -0.12 -10.63
CA LEU A 113 12.42 0.74 -10.69
C LEU A 113 12.06 2.23 -10.85
N LEU A 114 10.93 2.53 -11.51
CA LEU A 114 10.45 3.90 -11.70
C LEU A 114 9.86 4.52 -10.42
N ALA A 115 9.03 3.76 -9.69
CA ALA A 115 8.16 4.32 -8.65
C ALA A 115 8.03 3.44 -7.39
N GLY A 116 8.84 2.39 -7.26
CA GLY A 116 8.89 1.51 -6.08
C GLY A 116 9.54 2.14 -4.84
N HIS A 117 9.56 3.46 -4.74
CA HIS A 117 10.18 4.23 -3.67
C HIS A 117 9.34 5.46 -3.29
N GLY A 118 9.36 5.87 -2.02
CA GLY A 118 8.54 6.95 -1.47
C GLY A 118 7.08 6.56 -1.21
N GLY A 119 6.71 5.31 -1.51
CA GLY A 119 5.36 4.76 -1.37
C GLY A 119 4.98 4.44 0.07
N ILE A 120 3.98 3.57 0.22
CA ILE A 120 3.45 3.10 1.51
C ILE A 120 4.49 2.25 2.26
N GLY A 121 4.64 2.50 3.56
CA GLY A 121 5.65 1.90 4.42
C GLY A 121 7.02 2.55 4.26
N HIS A 122 8.07 1.74 4.39
CA HIS A 122 9.46 2.20 4.52
C HIS A 122 10.44 1.53 3.54
N VAL A 123 9.97 0.62 2.70
CA VAL A 123 10.80 -0.13 1.75
C VAL A 123 10.83 0.63 0.43
N ASP A 124 12.03 1.03 0.02
CA ASP A 124 12.26 1.70 -1.25
C ASP A 124 13.13 0.82 -2.15
N CYS A 125 12.73 0.62 -3.41
CA CYS A 125 13.44 -0.18 -4.41
C CYS A 125 13.97 0.72 -5.53
N PHE A 126 15.25 0.54 -5.87
CA PHE A 126 15.96 1.32 -6.88
C PHE A 126 16.75 0.42 -7.83
N ALA A 127 17.09 0.93 -9.02
CA ALA A 127 17.91 0.22 -9.98
C ALA A 127 19.32 -0.06 -9.44
N ASP A 128 19.91 0.93 -8.77
CA ASP A 128 21.24 0.87 -8.18
C ASP A 128 21.40 1.90 -7.04
N ASP A 129 22.57 1.87 -6.38
CA ASP A 129 22.88 2.75 -5.26
C ASP A 129 22.99 4.23 -5.68
N ALA A 130 23.33 4.52 -6.94
CA ALA A 130 23.43 5.90 -7.44
C ALA A 130 22.03 6.52 -7.59
N ALA A 131 21.05 5.75 -8.10
CA ALA A 131 19.66 6.15 -8.17
C ALA A 131 19.07 6.39 -6.78
N ALA A 132 19.38 5.51 -5.80
CA ALA A 132 18.96 5.69 -4.41
C ALA A 132 19.57 6.97 -3.80
N ALA A 133 20.88 7.17 -3.97
CA ALA A 133 21.57 8.37 -3.47
C ALA A 133 21.01 9.66 -4.09
N ALA A 134 20.75 9.67 -5.40
CA ALA A 134 20.15 10.82 -6.08
C ALA A 134 18.74 11.12 -5.56
N TRP A 135 17.93 10.09 -5.31
CA TRP A 135 16.58 10.26 -4.75
C TRP A 135 16.61 10.91 -3.36
N TYR A 136 17.46 10.43 -2.46
CA TYR A 136 17.55 10.92 -1.09
C TYR A 136 18.35 12.23 -0.93
N ALA A 137 19.19 12.59 -1.90
CA ALA A 137 19.89 13.87 -1.91
C ALA A 137 18.93 15.05 -2.15
N GLU A 138 17.79 14.81 -2.80
CA GLU A 138 16.76 15.83 -2.98
C GLU A 138 16.00 16.06 -1.68
N THR A 139 16.41 17.10 -0.97
CA THR A 139 15.84 17.52 0.32
C THR A 139 14.94 18.74 0.18
N ARG A 140 14.86 19.37 -1.00
CA ARG A 140 13.98 20.53 -1.21
C ARG A 140 12.56 20.03 -1.47
N PRO A 141 11.61 20.38 -0.59
CA PRO A 141 10.21 20.05 -0.82
C PRO A 141 9.71 20.76 -2.09
N ALA A 142 8.92 20.08 -2.89
CA ALA A 142 8.23 20.72 -4.01
C ALA A 142 7.33 21.86 -3.49
N PRO A 143 7.14 22.94 -4.28
CA PRO A 143 6.20 23.98 -3.91
C PRO A 143 4.78 23.42 -3.84
N LEU A 144 3.97 23.98 -2.94
CA LEU A 144 2.52 23.79 -2.96
C LEU A 144 1.95 24.50 -4.19
N VAL A 145 1.06 23.82 -4.89
CA VAL A 145 0.42 24.32 -6.10
C VAL A 145 -1.08 24.11 -5.96
N GLU A 146 -1.84 25.19 -6.19
CA GLU A 146 -3.30 25.14 -6.22
C GLU A 146 -3.79 24.22 -7.36
N VAL A 147 -4.78 23.38 -7.07
CA VAL A 147 -5.42 22.54 -8.09
C VAL A 147 -6.38 23.39 -8.95
N GLY A 148 -5.80 24.17 -9.86
CA GLY A 148 -6.56 25.01 -10.78
C GLY A 148 -7.35 24.22 -11.84
N PRO A 149 -8.23 24.90 -12.61
CA PRO A 149 -9.15 24.27 -13.56
C PRO A 149 -8.48 23.37 -14.60
N ARG A 150 -7.25 23.70 -15.01
CA ARG A 150 -6.48 22.98 -16.03
C ARG A 150 -5.99 21.61 -15.52
N MET A 151 -5.40 21.55 -14.33
CA MET A 151 -5.02 20.28 -13.69
C MET A 151 -6.28 19.46 -13.37
N GLY A 152 -7.33 20.14 -12.94
CA GLY A 152 -8.65 19.55 -12.76
C GLY A 152 -9.18 18.82 -13.98
N ALA A 153 -9.10 19.45 -15.16
CA ALA A 153 -9.51 18.84 -16.42
C ALA A 153 -8.69 17.58 -16.71
N THR A 154 -7.35 17.64 -16.60
CA THR A 154 -6.49 16.47 -16.80
C THR A 154 -6.82 15.33 -15.82
N LEU A 155 -7.07 15.63 -14.54
CA LEU A 155 -7.46 14.62 -13.56
C LEU A 155 -8.81 13.99 -13.87
N ARG A 156 -9.81 14.79 -14.25
CA ARG A 156 -11.12 14.28 -14.71
C ARG A 156 -10.98 13.39 -15.92
N ASP A 157 -10.22 13.85 -16.92
CA ASP A 157 -10.02 13.12 -18.15
C ASP A 157 -9.31 11.80 -17.88
N LEU A 158 -8.28 11.75 -17.03
CA LEU A 158 -7.58 10.52 -16.69
C LEU A 158 -8.43 9.56 -15.82
N VAL A 159 -9.26 10.09 -14.92
CA VAL A 159 -10.16 9.27 -14.08
C VAL A 159 -11.30 8.68 -14.91
N ALA A 160 -11.82 9.42 -15.89
CA ALA A 160 -12.88 8.98 -16.79
C ALA A 160 -12.34 8.11 -17.95
N TRP A 161 -11.21 8.52 -18.53
CA TRP A 161 -10.59 7.98 -19.74
C TRP A 161 -9.10 7.77 -19.51
N LEU A 162 -8.72 6.53 -19.19
CA LEU A 162 -7.34 6.18 -18.82
C LEU A 162 -6.28 6.37 -19.92
N ASP A 163 -6.72 6.57 -21.15
CA ASP A 163 -5.86 6.88 -22.31
C ASP A 163 -5.67 8.38 -22.55
N ALA A 164 -6.22 9.25 -21.69
CA ALA A 164 -6.02 10.70 -21.78
C ALA A 164 -4.53 11.08 -21.62
N ASP A 165 -4.15 12.24 -22.16
CA ASP A 165 -2.77 12.72 -22.09
C ASP A 165 -2.38 13.03 -20.63
N ALA A 166 -1.50 12.19 -20.09
CA ALA A 166 -0.99 12.29 -18.73
C ALA A 166 0.18 13.30 -18.59
N ALA A 167 0.71 13.83 -19.69
CA ALA A 167 1.88 14.72 -19.66
C ALA A 167 1.71 15.95 -18.74
N PRO A 168 0.55 16.64 -18.70
CA PRO A 168 0.37 17.77 -17.80
C PRO A 168 0.45 17.38 -16.31
N LEU A 169 -0.09 16.21 -15.96
CA LEU A 169 -0.05 15.70 -14.59
C LEU A 169 1.37 15.26 -14.20
N LEU A 170 2.08 14.58 -15.11
CA LEU A 170 3.46 14.14 -14.91
C LEU A 170 4.44 15.32 -14.83
N HIS A 171 4.19 16.41 -15.54
CA HIS A 171 5.04 17.59 -15.47
C HIS A 171 4.97 18.23 -14.07
N LEU A 172 3.80 18.20 -13.43
CA LEU A 172 3.56 18.85 -12.15
C LEU A 172 3.84 17.94 -10.95
N LEU A 173 3.42 16.67 -11.03
CA LEU A 173 3.53 15.69 -9.95
C LEU A 173 4.53 14.57 -10.26
N GLY A 174 5.37 14.70 -11.29
CA GLY A 174 6.36 13.69 -11.63
C GLY A 174 5.80 12.26 -11.74
N PRO A 175 6.65 11.22 -11.67
CA PRO A 175 6.20 9.89 -11.31
C PRO A 175 5.82 9.89 -9.82
N THR A 176 4.53 9.80 -9.52
CA THR A 176 4.06 9.71 -8.15
C THR A 176 4.39 8.33 -7.57
N PRO A 177 4.89 8.24 -6.32
CA PRO A 177 5.05 6.96 -5.63
C PRO A 177 3.76 6.14 -5.59
N THR A 178 3.92 4.83 -5.50
CA THR A 178 2.81 3.88 -5.67
C THR A 178 1.98 3.69 -4.41
N VAL A 179 0.70 3.34 -4.63
CA VAL A 179 -0.25 2.95 -3.60
C VAL A 179 -1.24 1.94 -4.20
N GLY A 180 -1.63 0.94 -3.42
CA GLY A 180 -2.56 -0.12 -3.84
C GLY A 180 -4.04 0.31 -3.81
N GLY A 181 -4.90 -0.52 -4.42
CA GLY A 181 -6.36 -0.36 -4.40
C GLY A 181 -6.98 0.05 -5.74
N ALA A 182 -8.27 -0.21 -5.89
CA ALA A 182 -9.00 -0.08 -7.16
C ALA A 182 -9.51 1.34 -7.46
N VAL A 183 -9.65 2.19 -6.44
CA VAL A 183 -10.05 3.60 -6.57
C VAL A 183 -8.85 4.43 -7.01
N PRO A 184 -9.00 5.36 -7.99
CA PRO A 184 -7.94 6.29 -8.38
C PRO A 184 -7.45 7.08 -7.17
N LYS A 185 -6.15 7.03 -6.92
CA LYS A 185 -5.55 7.68 -5.76
C LYS A 185 -4.11 8.10 -6.06
N LEU A 186 -3.69 9.17 -5.38
CA LEU A 186 -2.37 9.78 -5.50
C LEU A 186 -1.75 9.96 -4.11
N LEU A 187 -0.44 9.86 -4.04
CA LEU A 187 0.32 10.25 -2.85
C LEU A 187 0.81 11.68 -3.06
N VAL A 188 0.36 12.60 -2.21
CA VAL A 188 0.68 14.03 -2.29
C VAL A 188 0.94 14.60 -0.90
N ALA A 189 1.57 15.77 -0.84
CA ALA A 189 1.64 16.57 0.36
C ALA A 189 0.62 17.73 0.31
N ILE A 190 0.04 18.07 1.45
CA ILE A 190 -0.88 19.22 1.63
C ILE A 190 -0.43 20.06 2.83
N PRO A 191 -0.94 21.29 3.03
CA PRO A 191 -0.60 22.08 4.20
C PRO A 191 -0.89 21.36 5.53
N GLN A 192 -0.08 21.64 6.56
CA GLN A 192 -0.20 21.03 7.90
C GLN A 192 -1.60 21.19 8.52
N GLY A 193 -2.25 22.31 8.21
CA GLY A 193 -3.60 22.66 8.66
C GLY A 193 -4.71 21.80 8.05
N GLY A 194 -4.43 21.03 7.00
CA GLY A 194 -5.39 20.21 6.28
C GLY A 194 -5.62 20.70 4.84
N TRP A 195 -6.73 20.25 4.25
CA TRP A 195 -7.05 20.55 2.85
C TRP A 195 -7.29 22.04 2.61
N SER A 196 -6.47 22.67 1.78
CA SER A 196 -6.63 24.06 1.30
C SER A 196 -6.96 24.15 -0.20
N GLY A 197 -7.00 23.03 -0.91
CA GLY A 197 -7.01 22.99 -2.39
C GLY A 197 -5.62 23.05 -3.02
N GLU A 198 -4.55 23.13 -2.22
CA GLU A 198 -3.16 23.06 -2.68
C GLU A 198 -2.55 21.68 -2.44
N VAL A 199 -1.77 21.22 -3.41
CA VAL A 199 -1.04 19.96 -3.34
C VAL A 199 0.41 20.16 -3.76
N ALA A 200 1.31 19.34 -3.21
CA ALA A 200 2.69 19.24 -3.63
C ALA A 200 3.06 17.77 -3.83
N MET A 201 4.21 17.55 -4.46
CA MET A 201 4.82 16.22 -4.43
C MET A 201 5.11 15.77 -3.00
N PRO A 202 5.08 14.44 -2.75
CA PRO A 202 5.56 13.89 -1.49
C PRO A 202 6.92 14.48 -1.13
N SER A 203 7.05 14.90 0.12
CA SER A 203 8.23 15.60 0.67
C SER A 203 9.51 14.76 0.66
N ARG A 204 9.42 13.47 0.31
CA ARG A 204 10.52 12.48 0.36
C ARG A 204 11.17 12.36 1.74
N GLY A 205 10.52 12.87 2.79
CA GLY A 205 11.08 12.91 4.13
C GLY A 205 11.72 14.22 4.55
N ALA A 206 11.64 15.25 3.72
CA ALA A 206 11.98 16.60 4.16
C ALA A 206 10.96 17.04 5.21
N ALA A 207 11.38 17.07 6.47
CA ALA A 207 10.58 17.60 7.56
C ALA A 207 10.42 19.11 7.36
N THR A 208 9.25 19.55 6.88
CA THR A 208 9.01 20.99 6.72
C THR A 208 8.21 21.59 7.85
N GLY A 209 7.58 20.78 8.72
CA GLY A 209 6.64 21.23 9.77
C GLY A 209 5.36 21.90 9.24
N GLU A 210 5.38 22.35 7.98
CA GLU A 210 4.34 23.09 7.28
C GLU A 210 3.45 22.21 6.39
N ARG A 211 3.77 20.92 6.24
CA ARG A 211 3.03 20.00 5.35
C ARG A 211 2.90 18.60 5.94
N ILE A 212 1.83 17.93 5.54
CA ILE A 212 1.58 16.51 5.80
C ILE A 212 1.45 15.72 4.52
N GLU A 213 1.76 14.44 4.60
CA GLU A 213 1.59 13.48 3.52
C GLU A 213 0.18 12.87 3.57
N VAL A 214 -0.50 12.80 2.43
CA VAL A 214 -1.85 12.25 2.32
C VAL A 214 -1.96 11.26 1.17
N VAL A 215 -2.88 10.31 1.32
CA VAL A 215 -3.47 9.57 0.20
C VAL A 215 -4.69 10.36 -0.26
N LEU A 216 -4.59 10.97 -1.44
CA LEU A 216 -5.69 11.67 -2.08
C LEU A 216 -6.46 10.69 -2.96
N LYS A 217 -7.68 10.32 -2.55
CA LYS A 217 -8.57 9.41 -3.27
C LYS A 217 -9.56 10.23 -4.09
N LEU A 218 -9.73 9.86 -5.35
CA LEU A 218 -10.61 10.53 -6.30
C LEU A 218 -11.80 9.64 -6.61
N GLU A 219 -13.00 10.18 -6.48
CA GLU A 219 -14.21 9.43 -6.74
C GLU A 219 -14.36 9.09 -8.23
N ARG A 220 -14.81 7.87 -8.52
CA ARG A 220 -15.34 7.50 -9.83
C ARG A 220 -16.87 7.68 -9.81
N THR A 221 -17.34 8.92 -9.84
CA THR A 221 -18.75 9.27 -9.59
C THR A 221 -19.75 8.54 -10.49
N VAL A 222 -19.36 8.12 -11.69
CA VAL A 222 -20.20 7.31 -12.58
C VAL A 222 -20.40 5.88 -12.09
N VAL A 223 -19.39 5.28 -11.45
CA VAL A 223 -19.41 3.87 -11.02
C VAL A 223 -19.83 3.76 -9.56
N TYR A 224 -19.29 4.62 -8.71
CA TYR A 224 -19.53 4.64 -7.27
C TYR A 224 -19.87 6.05 -6.82
N PRO A 225 -21.08 6.54 -7.13
CA PRO A 225 -21.51 7.86 -6.68
C PRO A 225 -21.55 7.94 -5.15
N GLY A 226 -21.02 9.02 -4.57
CA GLY A 226 -21.05 9.28 -3.13
C GLY A 226 -20.09 8.41 -2.31
N LEU A 227 -19.09 7.80 -2.96
CA LEU A 227 -18.14 6.91 -2.31
C LEU A 227 -17.29 7.66 -1.27
N VAL A 228 -16.94 8.91 -1.57
CA VAL A 228 -16.15 9.77 -0.67
C VAL A 228 -16.90 10.01 0.64
N GLU A 229 -18.18 10.34 0.56
CA GLU A 229 -19.03 10.59 1.73
C GLU A 229 -19.26 9.30 2.53
N LEU A 230 -19.45 8.17 1.86
CA LEU A 230 -19.60 6.86 2.51
C LEU A 230 -18.32 6.46 3.27
N GLU A 231 -17.15 6.62 2.66
CA GLU A 231 -15.88 6.32 3.32
C GLU A 231 -15.62 7.28 4.50
N ALA A 232 -15.87 8.58 4.33
CA ALA A 232 -15.72 9.57 5.40
C ALA A 232 -16.65 9.28 6.60
N MET A 233 -17.91 8.92 6.33
CA MET A 233 -18.86 8.48 7.34
C MET A 233 -18.35 7.21 8.04
N ALA A 234 -17.88 6.22 7.29
CA ALA A 234 -17.37 4.98 7.87
C ALA A 234 -16.15 5.23 8.76
N LEU A 235 -15.22 6.10 8.36
CA LEU A 235 -14.08 6.52 9.18
C LEU A 235 -14.56 7.22 10.47
N ALA A 236 -15.56 8.11 10.39
CA ALA A 236 -16.12 8.77 11.56
C ALA A 236 -16.77 7.77 12.54
N VAL A 237 -17.58 6.83 12.04
CA VAL A 237 -18.23 5.79 12.85
C VAL A 237 -17.20 4.88 13.54
N HIS A 238 -16.09 4.55 12.87
CA HIS A 238 -15.00 3.81 13.51
C HIS A 238 -14.32 4.61 14.63
N ARG A 239 -14.09 5.93 14.43
CA ARG A 239 -13.54 6.80 15.48
C ARG A 239 -14.46 6.85 16.69
N ASP A 240 -15.76 6.98 16.48
CA ASP A 240 -16.76 7.01 17.56
C ASP A 240 -16.86 5.66 18.30
N ALA A 241 -16.56 4.56 17.60
CA ALA A 241 -16.42 3.22 18.18
C ALA A 241 -15.07 2.98 18.88
N GLY A 242 -14.19 3.99 18.97
CA GLY A 242 -12.92 3.94 19.69
C GLY A 242 -11.74 3.40 18.88
N PHE A 243 -11.85 3.24 17.57
CA PHE A 243 -10.72 2.89 16.73
C PHE A 243 -9.81 4.08 16.46
N ALA A 244 -8.51 3.81 16.33
CA ALA A 244 -7.60 4.75 15.72
C ALA A 244 -7.97 4.94 14.24
N VAL A 245 -8.14 6.20 13.82
CA VAL A 245 -8.50 6.61 12.47
C VAL A 245 -7.59 7.79 12.09
N PRO A 246 -7.00 7.83 10.89
CA PRO A 246 -6.19 8.97 10.45
C PRO A 246 -7.05 10.24 10.37
N ARG A 247 -6.41 11.42 10.41
CA ARG A 247 -7.13 12.64 9.99
C ARG A 247 -7.52 12.50 8.54
N PHE A 248 -8.69 13.02 8.20
CA PHE A 248 -9.18 13.01 6.83
C PHE A 248 -9.98 14.26 6.55
N TRP A 249 -10.06 14.62 5.27
CA TRP A 249 -10.80 15.76 4.77
C TRP A 249 -11.59 15.34 3.55
N VAL A 250 -12.91 15.54 3.59
CA VAL A 250 -13.74 15.56 2.39
C VAL A 250 -13.35 16.80 1.61
N ALA A 251 -13.02 16.60 0.35
CA ALA A 251 -12.37 17.58 -0.50
C ALA A 251 -13.02 17.56 -1.89
N GLU A 252 -12.69 18.58 -2.67
CA GLU A 252 -13.00 18.62 -4.09
C GLU A 252 -11.72 18.96 -4.85
N VAL A 253 -11.45 18.20 -5.90
CA VAL A 253 -10.30 18.41 -6.80
C VAL A 253 -10.86 18.76 -8.16
N ALA A 254 -11.13 20.05 -8.36
CA ALA A 254 -11.74 20.61 -9.55
C ALA A 254 -13.02 19.87 -9.97
N GLY A 255 -14.07 19.97 -9.15
CA GLY A 255 -15.36 19.35 -9.41
C GLY A 255 -15.40 17.82 -9.22
N LEU A 256 -14.27 17.16 -8.91
CA LEU A 256 -14.27 15.76 -8.51
C LEU A 256 -14.32 15.66 -6.98
N PRO A 257 -15.32 14.94 -6.43
CA PRO A 257 -15.28 14.56 -5.02
C PRO A 257 -14.00 13.79 -4.71
N ALA A 258 -13.36 14.14 -3.60
CA ALA A 258 -12.11 13.54 -3.17
C ALA A 258 -12.08 13.35 -1.65
N LEU A 259 -11.30 12.36 -1.22
CA LEU A 259 -10.99 12.15 0.19
C LEU A 259 -9.47 12.23 0.37
N ALA A 260 -9.00 13.25 1.08
CA ALA A 260 -7.62 13.34 1.51
C ALA A 260 -7.48 12.64 2.87
N VAL A 261 -6.69 11.58 2.94
CA VAL A 261 -6.46 10.80 4.18
C VAL A 261 -5.01 10.94 4.59
N GLU A 262 -4.77 11.43 5.81
CA GLU A 262 -3.41 11.54 6.35
C GLU A 262 -2.73 10.17 6.44
N ARG A 263 -1.48 10.14 5.97
CA ARG A 263 -0.63 8.96 6.04
C ARG A 263 -0.15 8.74 7.47
N PHE A 264 -0.61 7.65 8.07
CA PHE A 264 -0.19 7.22 9.40
C PHE A 264 1.11 6.37 9.40
N ASP A 265 1.65 6.09 8.22
CA ASP A 265 2.94 5.40 8.03
C ASP A 265 4.12 6.39 7.97
N ARG A 266 3.95 7.57 8.57
CA ARG A 266 4.94 8.62 8.75
C ARG A 266 4.93 9.06 10.21
N ASP A 267 6.11 9.26 10.80
CA ASP A 267 6.20 9.91 12.11
C ASP A 267 6.25 11.44 12.00
N LEU A 268 6.28 12.13 13.14
CA LEU A 268 6.27 13.60 13.21
C LEU A 268 7.49 14.25 12.52
N ALA A 269 8.60 13.52 12.38
CA ALA A 269 9.78 13.97 11.64
C ALA A 269 9.70 13.60 10.15
N GLY A 270 8.58 13.05 9.69
CA GLY A 270 8.37 12.61 8.31
C GLY A 270 9.10 11.31 7.97
N ASN A 271 9.68 10.59 8.95
CA ASN A 271 10.33 9.31 8.69
C ASN A 271 9.28 8.23 8.43
N PRO A 272 9.53 7.30 7.50
CA PRO A 272 8.60 6.22 7.24
C PRO A 272 8.55 5.26 8.43
N ILE A 273 7.34 4.83 8.77
CA ILE A 273 7.08 3.76 9.73
C ILE A 273 6.81 2.49 8.92
N PRO A 274 7.37 1.32 9.31
CA PRO A 274 7.05 0.07 8.63
C PRO A 274 5.56 -0.20 8.62
N LEU A 275 5.04 -0.57 7.45
CA LEU A 275 3.64 -0.94 7.26
C LEU A 275 3.58 -2.14 6.30
N GLU A 276 2.82 -3.15 6.69
CA GLU A 276 2.69 -4.38 5.94
C GLU A 276 1.27 -4.93 6.03
N SER A 277 0.63 -5.18 4.89
CA SER A 277 -0.72 -5.73 4.84
C SER A 277 -0.71 -7.23 5.16
N TRP A 278 -1.85 -7.72 5.67
CA TRP A 278 -2.04 -9.14 5.90
C TRP A 278 -1.96 -9.96 4.61
N PHE A 279 -2.23 -9.35 3.45
CA PHE A 279 -2.03 -10.01 2.17
C PHE A 279 -0.56 -10.35 1.98
N THR A 280 0.32 -9.35 2.11
CA THR A 280 1.76 -9.56 1.92
C THR A 280 2.38 -10.49 2.97
N LEU A 281 1.92 -10.44 4.23
CA LEU A 281 2.34 -11.36 5.28
C LEU A 281 1.96 -12.82 4.97
N LEU A 282 0.71 -13.06 4.56
CA LEU A 282 0.26 -14.43 4.31
C LEU A 282 0.82 -14.97 2.99
N ALA A 283 0.84 -14.15 1.93
CA ALA A 283 1.41 -14.53 0.63
C ALA A 283 2.93 -14.76 0.68
N GLY A 284 3.65 -14.05 1.56
CA GLY A 284 5.08 -14.29 1.76
C GLY A 284 5.37 -15.68 2.34
N GLY A 285 4.47 -16.20 3.18
CA GLY A 285 4.60 -17.50 3.83
C GLY A 285 3.86 -18.66 3.16
N ALA A 286 2.91 -18.39 2.26
CA ALA A 286 2.00 -19.40 1.75
C ALA A 286 1.61 -19.18 0.28
N ARG A 287 1.69 -20.25 -0.53
CA ARG A 287 1.51 -20.21 -1.99
C ARG A 287 0.05 -20.17 -2.44
N ASP A 288 -0.85 -20.61 -1.57
CA ASP A 288 -2.29 -20.61 -1.82
C ASP A 288 -2.92 -19.21 -1.64
N ILE A 289 -2.14 -18.23 -1.16
CA ILE A 289 -2.54 -16.82 -1.08
C ILE A 289 -2.01 -16.08 -2.32
N ALA A 290 -2.78 -16.06 -3.40
CA ALA A 290 -2.42 -15.39 -4.65
C ALA A 290 -3.04 -14.00 -4.78
N THR A 291 -4.17 -13.77 -4.13
CA THR A 291 -4.93 -12.51 -4.15
C THR A 291 -5.24 -12.04 -2.72
N PRO A 292 -5.58 -10.74 -2.54
CA PRO A 292 -6.02 -10.22 -1.25
C PRO A 292 -7.30 -10.88 -0.69
N TYR A 293 -7.97 -11.72 -1.48
CA TYR A 293 -9.22 -12.39 -1.14
C TYR A 293 -9.02 -13.86 -0.68
N ASP A 294 -7.85 -14.45 -0.89
CA ASP A 294 -7.60 -15.90 -0.67
C ASP A 294 -7.40 -16.30 0.82
N GLY A 295 -7.76 -15.41 1.76
CA GLY A 295 -7.52 -15.57 3.19
C GLY A 295 -8.75 -16.00 4.00
N SER A 296 -8.61 -15.99 5.33
CA SER A 296 -9.74 -16.03 6.28
C SER A 296 -9.35 -15.31 7.56
N LEU A 297 -10.34 -14.88 8.36
CA LEU A 297 -10.06 -14.25 9.65
C LEU A 297 -9.38 -15.22 10.64
N GLU A 298 -9.75 -16.50 10.61
CA GLU A 298 -9.09 -17.55 11.41
C GLU A 298 -7.64 -17.76 10.98
N ARG A 299 -7.33 -17.60 9.69
CA ARG A 299 -5.95 -17.71 9.21
C ARG A 299 -5.09 -16.57 9.76
N ILE A 300 -5.63 -15.35 9.79
CA ILE A 300 -4.98 -14.21 10.47
C ILE A 300 -4.81 -14.53 11.96
N GLY A 301 -5.87 -15.02 12.63
CA GLY A 301 -5.82 -15.43 14.04
C GLY A 301 -4.72 -16.46 14.34
N ARG A 302 -4.60 -17.51 13.53
CA ARG A 302 -3.55 -18.52 13.65
C ARG A 302 -2.15 -17.94 13.41
N ALA A 303 -2.01 -17.00 12.47
CA ALA A 303 -0.76 -16.32 12.22
C ALA A 303 -0.34 -15.42 13.39
N LEU A 304 -1.30 -14.76 14.06
CA LEU A 304 -1.06 -14.00 15.29
C LEU A 304 -0.60 -14.89 16.47
N ASP A 305 -1.06 -16.14 16.52
CA ASP A 305 -0.72 -17.11 17.58
C ASP A 305 0.61 -17.85 17.34
N THR A 306 1.34 -17.56 16.25
CA THR A 306 2.57 -18.30 15.92
C THR A 306 3.71 -17.99 16.89
N PRO A 307 4.28 -18.97 17.60
CA PRO A 307 5.39 -18.73 18.52
C PRO A 307 6.74 -18.59 17.81
N ARG A 308 6.82 -18.95 16.52
CA ARG A 308 8.07 -18.93 15.74
C ARG A 308 8.52 -17.51 15.39
N LEU A 309 7.55 -16.59 15.32
CA LEU A 309 7.78 -15.21 14.93
C LEU A 309 6.69 -14.35 15.58
N THR A 310 7.06 -13.65 16.64
CA THR A 310 6.18 -12.69 17.31
C THR A 310 5.95 -11.47 16.40
N LEU A 311 4.77 -11.40 15.78
CA LEU A 311 4.37 -10.26 14.94
C LEU A 311 3.88 -9.08 15.79
N VAL A 312 3.16 -9.37 16.87
CA VAL A 312 2.52 -8.41 17.78
C VAL A 312 2.82 -8.81 19.22
N ASP A 313 2.86 -7.84 20.13
CA ASP A 313 3.17 -8.10 21.54
C ASP A 313 2.03 -8.80 22.30
N ASP A 314 0.78 -8.46 21.97
CA ASP A 314 -0.41 -9.06 22.58
C ASP A 314 -1.31 -9.68 21.49
N PRO A 315 -1.16 -10.98 21.20
CA PRO A 315 -2.01 -11.68 20.25
C PRO A 315 -3.50 -11.69 20.64
N ARG A 316 -3.81 -11.64 21.95
CA ARG A 316 -5.21 -11.63 22.42
C ARG A 316 -5.87 -10.31 22.04
N GLU A 317 -5.21 -9.19 22.31
CA GLU A 317 -5.72 -7.87 21.94
C GLU A 317 -5.75 -7.69 20.42
N ALA A 318 -4.75 -8.20 19.70
CA ALA A 318 -4.75 -8.19 18.23
C ALA A 318 -5.95 -8.96 17.65
N LYS A 319 -6.29 -10.14 18.19
CA LYS A 319 -7.48 -10.89 17.79
C LYS A 319 -8.78 -10.19 18.17
N ARG A 320 -8.83 -9.53 19.34
CA ARG A 320 -9.96 -8.69 19.73
C ARG A 320 -10.16 -7.54 18.72
N HIS A 321 -9.09 -6.85 18.34
CA HIS A 321 -9.14 -5.81 17.31
C HIS A 321 -9.68 -6.36 15.98
N LEU A 322 -9.17 -7.51 15.52
CA LEU A 322 -9.62 -8.15 14.28
C LEU A 322 -11.12 -8.48 14.32
N PHE A 323 -11.60 -9.06 15.45
CA PHE A 323 -13.01 -9.35 15.64
C PHE A 323 -13.87 -8.07 15.61
N LEU A 324 -13.43 -7.01 16.28
CA LEU A 324 -14.16 -5.74 16.25
C LEU A 324 -14.15 -5.11 14.84
N ARG A 325 -13.07 -5.26 14.06
CA ARG A 325 -13.04 -4.84 12.64
C ARG A 325 -14.09 -5.58 11.79
N LEU A 326 -14.27 -6.88 12.01
CA LEU A 326 -15.35 -7.65 11.37
C LEU A 326 -16.73 -7.10 11.78
N VAL A 327 -16.98 -6.92 13.08
CA VAL A 327 -18.25 -6.38 13.59
C VAL A 327 -18.56 -5.03 12.95
N MET A 328 -17.59 -4.12 12.90
CA MET A 328 -17.76 -2.83 12.25
C MET A 328 -18.07 -2.97 10.76
N ALA A 329 -17.39 -3.87 10.05
CA ALA A 329 -17.67 -4.08 8.64
C ALA A 329 -19.09 -4.57 8.38
N LEU A 330 -19.61 -5.47 9.22
CA LEU A 330 -21.00 -5.93 9.14
C LEU A 330 -22.00 -4.80 9.43
N LEU A 331 -21.74 -3.98 10.45
CA LEU A 331 -22.63 -2.89 10.86
C LEU A 331 -22.65 -1.73 9.85
N THR A 332 -21.52 -1.42 9.22
CA THR A 332 -21.43 -0.33 8.23
C THR A 332 -21.68 -0.80 6.80
N GLY A 333 -21.86 -2.11 6.57
CA GLY A 333 -21.99 -2.67 5.23
C GLY A 333 -20.70 -2.60 4.40
N ASN A 334 -19.54 -2.59 5.07
CA ASN A 334 -18.23 -2.65 4.41
C ASN A 334 -17.96 -4.04 3.83
N GLY A 335 -18.43 -4.25 2.60
CA GLY A 335 -18.21 -5.48 1.82
C GLY A 335 -16.81 -5.61 1.21
N ASP A 336 -15.84 -4.79 1.62
CA ASP A 336 -14.48 -4.73 1.03
C ASP A 336 -13.36 -4.92 2.07
N LEU A 337 -13.66 -5.52 3.24
CA LEU A 337 -12.63 -5.80 4.27
C LEU A 337 -11.72 -7.00 3.90
N HIS A 338 -10.96 -6.88 2.81
CA HIS A 338 -10.00 -7.90 2.34
C HIS A 338 -8.62 -7.76 3.00
N LEU A 339 -7.69 -8.68 2.70
CA LEU A 339 -6.37 -8.75 3.37
C LEU A 339 -5.50 -7.49 3.19
N ASP A 340 -5.71 -6.69 2.14
CA ASP A 340 -5.00 -5.41 1.97
C ASP A 340 -5.58 -4.24 2.79
N ASN A 341 -6.80 -4.37 3.34
CA ASN A 341 -7.45 -3.36 4.19
C ASN A 341 -7.23 -3.64 5.69
N LEU A 342 -6.35 -4.59 5.99
CA LEU A 342 -5.86 -4.95 7.31
C LEU A 342 -4.33 -4.96 7.25
N ALA A 343 -3.67 -4.13 8.05
CA ALA A 343 -2.21 -4.07 8.07
C ALA A 343 -1.64 -3.92 9.48
N LEU A 344 -0.39 -4.36 9.63
CA LEU A 344 0.42 -4.15 10.82
C LEU A 344 1.37 -2.97 10.60
N LEU A 345 1.41 -2.07 11.58
CA LEU A 345 2.21 -0.84 11.62
C LEU A 345 3.30 -0.96 12.70
N GLY A 346 4.52 -0.57 12.35
CA GLY A 346 5.69 -0.65 13.21
C GLY A 346 6.37 -2.02 13.15
N GLY A 347 6.99 -2.41 14.25
CA GLY A 347 7.86 -3.58 14.32
C GLY A 347 9.33 -3.18 14.32
N ASP A 348 10.02 -3.60 15.37
CA ASP A 348 11.44 -3.50 15.69
C ASP A 348 12.16 -2.18 15.36
N ARG A 349 11.95 -1.19 16.23
CA ARG A 349 12.77 0.03 16.36
C ARG A 349 13.81 -0.15 17.48
N GLY A 350 14.70 -1.13 17.40
CA GLY A 350 15.81 -1.35 18.37
C GLY A 350 15.45 -1.46 19.87
N ALA A 351 14.16 -1.38 20.23
CA ALA A 351 13.65 -1.19 21.59
C ALA A 351 12.61 -2.24 21.99
N GLY A 352 12.47 -3.32 21.20
CA GLY A 352 11.73 -4.52 21.63
C GLY A 352 10.20 -4.47 21.58
N GLY A 353 9.60 -3.59 20.78
CA GLY A 353 8.14 -3.58 20.54
C GLY A 353 7.74 -4.28 19.24
N GLY A 354 6.76 -5.17 19.33
CA GLY A 354 6.08 -5.79 18.20
C GLY A 354 5.30 -4.80 17.36
N ALA A 355 4.82 -5.24 16.20
CA ALA A 355 3.91 -4.42 15.40
C ALA A 355 2.52 -4.37 16.08
N ARG A 356 1.70 -3.41 15.67
CA ARG A 356 0.30 -3.30 16.07
C ARG A 356 -0.59 -3.20 14.84
N PHE A 357 -1.88 -3.45 14.99
CA PHE A 357 -2.81 -3.09 13.91
C PHE A 357 -2.72 -1.59 13.61
N SER A 358 -2.64 -1.28 12.32
CA SER A 358 -2.71 0.09 11.81
C SER A 358 -4.04 0.76 12.17
N PRO A 359 -4.10 2.11 12.18
CA PRO A 359 -5.37 2.83 12.11
C PRO A 359 -6.28 2.29 11.01
N VAL A 360 -7.59 2.43 11.15
CA VAL A 360 -8.55 2.03 10.13
C VAL A 360 -8.37 2.89 8.88
N TYR A 361 -8.25 2.24 7.71
CA TYR A 361 -8.17 2.87 6.40
C TYR A 361 -8.98 2.05 5.38
N ASP A 362 -9.41 2.73 4.30
CA ASP A 362 -10.27 2.15 3.26
C ASP A 362 -11.49 1.39 3.84
N PRO A 363 -12.24 1.90 4.85
CA PRO A 363 -13.51 1.28 5.21
C PRO A 363 -14.55 1.66 4.16
N THR A 364 -14.90 0.73 3.28
CA THR A 364 -15.71 1.04 2.09
C THR A 364 -17.08 0.37 2.17
N PRO A 365 -18.18 1.09 2.52
CA PRO A 365 -19.55 0.57 2.58
C PRO A 365 -20.13 0.10 1.23
N MET A 366 -19.51 -0.88 0.57
CA MET A 366 -19.84 -1.29 -0.80
C MET A 366 -21.27 -1.78 -0.94
N ARG A 367 -21.89 -2.28 0.13
CA ARG A 367 -23.30 -2.71 0.13
C ARG A 367 -24.31 -1.57 -0.06
N ALA A 368 -23.86 -0.32 -0.07
CA ALA A 368 -24.67 0.81 -0.53
C ALA A 368 -24.98 0.75 -2.04
N TYR A 369 -24.20 -0.01 -2.81
CA TYR A 369 -24.40 -0.19 -4.26
C TYR A 369 -25.01 -1.55 -4.55
N SER A 370 -26.10 -1.59 -5.32
CA SER A 370 -26.82 -2.83 -5.64
C SER A 370 -26.01 -3.88 -6.41
N LEU A 371 -24.87 -3.50 -6.98
CA LEU A 371 -23.94 -4.40 -7.66
C LEU A 371 -23.07 -5.22 -6.68
N HIS A 372 -23.10 -4.88 -5.39
CA HIS A 372 -22.32 -5.50 -4.33
C HIS A 372 -23.22 -5.98 -3.20
N ASP A 373 -23.24 -7.28 -2.97
CA ASP A 373 -24.06 -7.90 -1.90
C ASP A 373 -23.23 -8.82 -0.97
N LEU A 374 -21.91 -8.63 -0.97
CA LEU A 374 -21.01 -9.41 -0.13
C LEU A 374 -20.96 -8.82 1.29
N LEU A 375 -21.12 -9.65 2.33
CA LEU A 375 -21.03 -9.20 3.72
C LEU A 375 -19.58 -8.85 4.10
N THR A 376 -18.66 -9.72 3.72
CA THR A 376 -17.22 -9.54 3.85
C THR A 376 -16.51 -10.44 2.85
N PRO A 377 -15.41 -9.98 2.25
CA PRO A 377 -14.62 -10.78 1.32
C PRO A 377 -13.82 -11.88 2.00
N LEU A 378 -13.53 -11.76 3.30
CA LEU A 378 -12.83 -12.79 4.05
C LEU A 378 -13.81 -13.70 4.79
N PRO A 379 -13.75 -15.02 4.57
CA PRO A 379 -14.49 -16.00 5.36
C PRO A 379 -14.22 -15.89 6.86
N PHE A 380 -15.25 -16.22 7.64
CA PHE A 380 -15.18 -16.31 9.10
C PHE A 380 -16.28 -17.25 9.62
N GLY A 381 -16.01 -18.02 10.67
CA GLY A 381 -17.01 -18.89 11.32
C GLY A 381 -17.83 -19.69 10.32
N ASP A 382 -17.15 -20.32 9.35
CA ASP A 382 -17.71 -21.06 8.20
C ASP A 382 -18.42 -20.24 7.12
N TYR A 383 -18.88 -19.01 7.38
CA TYR A 383 -19.39 -18.10 6.34
C TYR A 383 -18.34 -17.86 5.25
N GLY A 384 -18.79 -17.91 3.99
CA GLY A 384 -17.96 -17.63 2.83
C GLY A 384 -16.95 -18.74 2.50
N GLN A 385 -16.88 -19.83 3.27
CA GLN A 385 -16.03 -20.97 2.93
C GLN A 385 -16.54 -21.68 1.69
N GLN A 386 -15.63 -22.04 0.79
CA GLN A 386 -15.92 -22.91 -0.34
C GLN A 386 -15.84 -24.38 0.10
N VAL A 387 -16.98 -25.06 0.17
CA VAL A 387 -17.04 -26.49 0.49
C VAL A 387 -16.92 -27.31 -0.79
N ALA A 388 -16.10 -28.36 -0.76
CA ALA A 388 -15.92 -29.24 -1.91
C ALA A 388 -17.26 -29.87 -2.33
N GLY A 389 -17.59 -29.74 -3.62
CA GLY A 389 -18.84 -30.25 -4.18
C GLY A 389 -20.04 -29.31 -4.06
N GLN A 390 -19.90 -28.14 -3.43
CA GLN A 390 -20.93 -27.10 -3.45
C GLN A 390 -20.61 -26.05 -4.51
N GLU A 391 -21.64 -25.60 -5.25
CA GLU A 391 -21.50 -24.56 -6.27
C GLU A 391 -21.35 -23.17 -5.68
N ARG A 392 -21.87 -22.94 -4.47
CA ARG A 392 -21.85 -21.65 -3.79
C ARG A 392 -21.12 -21.76 -2.45
N PRO A 393 -20.42 -20.70 -2.02
CA PRO A 393 -19.90 -20.62 -0.66
C PRO A 393 -21.01 -20.71 0.40
N VAL A 394 -20.64 -21.10 1.62
CA VAL A 394 -21.55 -21.16 2.76
C VAL A 394 -22.12 -19.77 3.05
N GLY A 395 -23.45 -19.65 3.03
CA GLY A 395 -24.16 -18.41 3.36
C GLY A 395 -24.33 -18.22 4.87
N LEU A 396 -24.67 -17.00 5.30
CA LEU A 396 -24.72 -16.64 6.73
C LEU A 396 -25.72 -17.46 7.56
N ALA A 397 -26.83 -17.91 6.97
CA ALA A 397 -27.82 -18.73 7.69
C ALA A 397 -27.38 -20.18 7.90
N ALA A 398 -26.38 -20.65 7.15
CA ALA A 398 -25.88 -22.02 7.21
C ALA A 398 -24.55 -22.14 7.99
N ALA A 399 -23.84 -21.02 8.13
CA ALA A 399 -22.71 -20.82 9.03
C ALA A 399 -23.22 -20.65 10.47
#